data_AF-A0A7V3QXI4-F1
#
_entry.id   AF-A0A7V3QXI4-F1
#
_cell.length_a   1.000
_cell.length_b   1.000
_cell.length_c   1.000
_cell.angle_alpha   90.00
_cell.angle_beta   90.00
_cell.angle_gamma   90.00
#
_symmetry.space_group_name_H-M   'P 1'
#
loop_
_entity.id
_entity.type
_entity.pdbx_description
1 polymer ?
#
loop_
_entity_poly.entity_id
_entity_poly.type
_entity_poly.pdbx_seq_one_letter_code
_entity_poly.pdbx_strand_id
1 'polypeptide(L)'
;MSRALMPLANGAAARLEEVPAWPVRFFRDRVLEAAFEGARLVALLPLARPGGNGIELMAVLAQDHLGTLLLGAGDLEGSSAYPALTPEWPQAQAF
;
A
#
# COMPACT_ATOMS: atom_id res chain seq x y z
N MET A 1 -2.02 -12.78 -13.60
CA MET A 1 -0.72 -12.21 -13.20
C MET A 1 -0.96 -11.31 -12.00
N SER A 2 -0.63 -11.74 -10.78
CA SER A 2 -0.73 -10.87 -9.62
C SER A 2 0.35 -9.80 -9.73
N ARG A 3 -0.05 -8.55 -9.93
CA ARG A 3 0.90 -7.43 -9.98
C ARG A 3 1.47 -7.25 -8.56
N ALA A 4 2.79 -7.07 -8.43
CA ALA A 4 3.45 -6.76 -7.16
C ALA A 4 3.26 -5.27 -6.82
N LEU A 5 3.68 -4.86 -5.61
CA LEU A 5 3.83 -3.44 -5.28
C LEU A 5 4.74 -2.75 -6.31
N MET A 6 4.45 -1.50 -6.64
CA MET A 6 5.22 -0.73 -7.60
C MET A 6 6.47 -0.15 -6.92
N PRO A 7 7.68 -0.46 -7.38
CA PRO A 7 8.88 0.17 -6.89
C PRO A 7 8.99 1.61 -7.39
N LEU A 8 9.49 2.50 -6.54
CA LEU A 8 9.77 3.90 -6.84
C LEU A 8 11.12 4.28 -6.26
N ALA A 9 11.96 4.97 -7.04
CA ALA A 9 13.21 5.52 -6.54
C ALA A 9 12.92 6.60 -5.48
N ASN A 10 13.70 6.65 -4.40
CA ASN A 10 13.53 7.69 -3.41
C ASN A 10 13.75 9.09 -4.04
N GLY A 11 12.85 10.03 -3.74
CA GLY A 11 12.84 11.37 -4.34
C GLY A 11 12.20 11.46 -5.73
N ALA A 12 11.74 10.34 -6.32
CA ALA A 12 10.97 10.35 -7.55
C ALA A 12 9.46 10.54 -7.28
N ALA A 13 8.73 10.90 -8.32
CA ALA A 13 7.26 10.96 -8.31
C ALA A 13 6.70 9.87 -9.22
N ALA A 14 5.57 9.28 -8.81
CA ALA A 14 4.77 8.37 -9.63
C ALA A 14 3.41 8.99 -9.94
N ARG A 15 2.84 8.68 -11.10
CA ARG A 15 1.46 9.04 -11.38
C ARG A 15 0.55 8.12 -10.58
N LEU A 16 -0.51 8.66 -9.98
CA LEU A 16 -1.39 7.85 -9.13
C LEU A 16 -2.06 6.72 -9.93
N GLU A 17 -2.34 6.96 -11.21
CA GLU A 17 -2.93 5.96 -12.12
C GLU A 17 -2.00 4.77 -12.42
N GLU A 18 -0.69 4.89 -12.16
CA GLU A 18 0.29 3.82 -12.38
C GLU A 18 0.43 2.89 -11.16
N VAL A 19 0.03 3.39 -9.98
CA VAL A 19 0.08 2.63 -8.73
C VAL A 19 -0.93 1.50 -8.81
N PRO A 20 -0.52 0.24 -8.57
CA PRO A 20 -1.43 -0.87 -8.63
C PRO A 20 -2.44 -0.79 -7.49
N ALA A 21 -3.72 -0.87 -7.86
CA ALA A 21 -4.84 -0.93 -6.94
C ALA A 21 -5.48 -2.33 -6.99
N TRP A 22 -5.85 -2.86 -5.82
CA TRP A 22 -6.51 -4.16 -5.68
C TRP A 22 -7.63 -4.10 -4.65
N PRO A 23 -8.55 -5.08 -4.61
CA PRO A 23 -9.45 -5.23 -3.47
C PRO A 23 -8.68 -5.22 -2.15
N VAL A 24 -9.18 -4.51 -1.14
CA VAL A 24 -8.43 -4.21 0.11
C VAL A 24 -7.81 -5.44 0.80
N ARG A 25 -8.44 -6.62 0.70
CA ARG A 25 -7.89 -7.86 1.27
C ARG A 25 -6.62 -8.31 0.55
N PHE A 26 -6.62 -8.25 -0.79
CA PHE A 26 -5.45 -8.59 -1.57
C PHE A 26 -4.32 -7.57 -1.37
N PHE A 27 -4.68 -6.28 -1.29
CA PHE A 27 -3.75 -5.21 -0.91
C PHE A 27 -3.08 -5.50 0.44
N ARG A 28 -3.86 -5.85 1.48
CA ARG A 28 -3.33 -6.22 2.79
C ARG A 28 -2.29 -7.33 2.69
N ASP A 29 -2.59 -8.39 1.94
CA ASP A 29 -1.67 -9.52 1.80
C ASP A 29 -0.36 -9.10 1.13
N ARG A 30 -0.41 -8.23 0.10
CA ARG A 30 0.80 -7.69 -0.54
C ARG A 30 1.64 -6.81 0.41
N VAL A 31 0.97 -6.00 1.22
CA VAL A 31 1.65 -5.12 2.19
C VAL A 31 2.31 -5.95 3.29
N LEU A 32 1.66 -7.01 3.78
CA LEU A 32 2.22 -7.92 4.77
C LEU A 32 3.37 -8.75 4.19
N GLU A 33 3.28 -9.22 2.94
CA GLU A 33 4.41 -9.89 2.26
C GLU A 33 5.65 -8.99 2.25
N ALA A 34 5.52 -7.72 1.83
CA ALA A 34 6.64 -6.78 1.85
C ALA A 34 7.16 -6.50 3.26
N ALA A 35 6.29 -6.46 4.27
CA ALA A 35 6.69 -6.34 5.67
C ALA A 35 7.53 -7.55 6.14
N PHE A 36 7.12 -8.77 5.77
CA PHE A 36 7.90 -9.99 6.05
C PHE A 36 9.26 -10.01 5.34
N GLU A 37 9.37 -9.37 4.18
CA GLU A 37 10.62 -9.15 3.45
C GLU A 37 11.49 -8.00 4.03
N GLY A 38 11.07 -7.41 5.15
CA GLY A 38 11.83 -6.38 5.87
C GLY A 38 11.58 -4.96 5.38
N ALA A 39 10.52 -4.72 4.59
CA ALA A 39 10.09 -3.36 4.30
C ALA A 39 9.50 -2.71 5.56
N ARG A 40 9.60 -1.38 5.65
CA ARG A 40 9.09 -0.56 6.76
C ARG A 40 7.95 0.31 6.28
N LEU A 41 6.85 0.38 7.04
CA LEU A 41 5.74 1.27 6.70
C LEU A 41 6.19 2.73 6.87
N VAL A 42 5.97 3.56 5.85
CA VAL A 42 6.31 4.99 5.85
C VAL A 42 5.05 5.85 5.83
N ALA A 43 4.01 5.38 5.15
CA ALA A 43 2.71 6.03 5.15
C ALA A 43 1.61 5.00 4.89
N LEU A 44 0.47 5.21 5.53
CA LEU A 44 -0.79 4.52 5.26
C LEU A 44 -1.89 5.58 5.34
N LEU A 45 -2.53 5.90 4.21
CA LEU A 45 -3.46 7.04 4.17
C LEU A 45 -4.57 6.84 3.15
N PRO A 46 -5.78 7.37 3.40
CA PRO A 46 -6.86 7.36 2.43
C PRO A 46 -6.59 8.38 1.32
N LEU A 47 -6.86 8.00 0.07
CA LEU A 47 -6.88 8.86 -1.10
C LEU A 47 -8.23 8.77 -1.80
N ALA A 48 -8.64 9.85 -2.47
CA ALA A 48 -9.74 9.77 -3.41
C ALA A 48 -9.32 8.91 -4.62
N ARG A 49 -10.22 8.02 -5.07
CA ARG A 49 -9.95 7.21 -6.26
C ARG A 49 -9.75 8.11 -7.49
N PRO A 50 -8.71 7.87 -8.31
CA PRO A 50 -8.57 8.54 -9.60
C PRO A 50 -9.79 8.34 -10.49
N GLY A 51 -10.36 9.44 -11.01
CA GLY A 51 -11.39 9.39 -12.05
C GLY A 51 -12.77 8.90 -11.61
N GLY A 52 -13.07 8.82 -10.31
CA GLY A 52 -14.37 8.35 -9.84
C GLY A 52 -14.72 8.75 -8.40
N ASN A 53 -15.79 8.13 -7.90
CA ASN A 53 -16.18 8.21 -6.50
C ASN A 53 -15.58 7.02 -5.75
N GLY A 54 -15.12 7.24 -4.52
CA GLY A 54 -14.58 6.20 -3.66
C GLY A 54 -13.29 6.62 -2.97
N ILE A 55 -12.88 5.77 -2.02
CA ILE A 55 -11.66 5.94 -1.25
C ILE A 55 -10.79 4.71 -1.47
N GLU A 56 -9.51 4.93 -1.74
CA GLU A 56 -8.48 3.90 -1.75
C GLU A 56 -7.55 4.12 -0.56
N LEU A 57 -7.02 3.04 0.00
CA LEU A 57 -6.01 3.08 1.03
C LEU A 57 -4.64 2.93 0.39
N MET A 58 -3.83 3.99 0.41
CA MET A 58 -2.47 3.98 -0.11
C MET A 58 -1.49 3.51 0.97
N ALA A 59 -0.62 2.56 0.63
CA ALA A 59 0.56 2.24 1.44
C ALA A 59 1.84 2.67 0.71
N VAL A 60 2.73 3.31 1.48
CA VAL A 60 4.11 3.59 1.10
C VAL A 60 5.01 2.83 2.05
N LEU A 61 5.86 1.97 1.52
CA LEU A 61 6.85 1.22 2.29
C LEU A 61 8.26 1.57 1.83
N ALA A 62 9.22 1.59 2.75
CA ALA A 62 10.63 1.72 2.44
C ALA A 62 11.31 0.35 2.46
N GLN A 63 12.12 0.08 1.44
CA GLN A 63 13.13 -0.99 1.46
C GLN A 63 14.49 -0.34 1.73
N ASP A 64 14.78 -0.10 3.02
CA ASP A 64 15.94 0.70 3.45
C ASP A 64 17.28 0.16 2.87
N HIS A 65 17.42 -1.16 2.74
CA HIS A 65 18.61 -1.81 2.18
C HIS A 65 18.81 -1.60 0.67
N LEU A 66 17.77 -1.23 -0.07
CA LEU A 66 17.81 -0.97 -1.51
C LEU A 66 17.71 0.53 -1.84
N GLY A 67 17.37 1.37 -0.87
CA GLY A 67 17.10 2.79 -1.08
C GLY A 67 15.86 3.06 -1.96
N THR A 68 14.92 2.11 -2.01
CA THR A 68 13.70 2.17 -2.81
C THR A 68 12.45 2.28 -1.94
N LEU A 69 11.40 2.86 -2.52
CA LEU A 69 10.04 2.84 -1.96
C LEU A 69 9.20 1.81 -2.73
N LEU A 70 8.19 1.27 -2.06
CA LEU A 70 7.14 0.43 -2.63
C LEU A 70 5.79 1.11 -2.45
N LEU A 71 5.00 1.13 -3.52
CA LEU A 71 3.68 1.75 -3.56
C LEU A 71 2.61 0.70 -3.89
N GLY A 72 1.46 0.80 -3.23
CA GLY A 72 0.27 0.03 -3.56
C GLY A 72 -0.98 0.67 -3.00
N ALA A 73 -2.11 0.43 -3.65
CA ALA A 73 -3.41 0.92 -3.23
C ALA A 73 -4.39 -0.23 -2.97
N GLY A 74 -5.19 -0.07 -1.92
CA GLY A 74 -6.28 -0.98 -1.55
C GLY A 74 -7.63 -0.32 -1.75
N ASP A 75 -8.42 -0.86 -2.67
CA ASP A 75 -9.77 -0.41 -2.92
C ASP A 75 -10.72 -0.83 -1.79
N LEU A 76 -11.36 0.16 -1.17
CA LEU A 76 -12.34 -0.03 -0.10
C LEU A 76 -13.78 -0.12 -0.62
N GLU A 77 -14.04 0.12 -1.91
CA GLU A 77 -15.38 0.01 -2.47
C GLU A 77 -15.96 -1.40 -2.29
N GLY A 78 -17.22 -1.46 -1.84
CA GLY A 78 -17.88 -2.72 -1.54
C GLY A 78 -17.37 -3.45 -0.30
N SER A 79 -16.33 -2.93 0.38
CA SER A 79 -15.89 -3.45 1.68
C SER A 79 -16.62 -2.73 2.82
N SER A 80 -17.14 -3.48 3.78
CA SER A 80 -17.72 -2.91 5.00
C SER A 80 -16.67 -2.45 6.00
N ALA A 81 -15.43 -2.90 5.85
CA ALA A 81 -14.33 -2.58 6.76
C ALA A 81 -12.95 -2.73 6.09
N TYR A 82 -11.98 -2.00 6.63
CA TYR A 82 -10.56 -2.22 6.34
C TYR A 82 -10.00 -3.35 7.23
N PRO A 83 -9.36 -4.39 6.67
CA PRO A 83 -8.67 -5.40 7.46
C PRO A 83 -7.34 -4.83 7.99
N ALA A 84 -7.26 -4.63 9.30
CA ALA A 84 -6.08 -4.04 9.94
C ALA A 84 -4.80 -4.85 9.67
N LEU A 85 -3.67 -4.14 9.56
CA LEU A 85 -2.32 -4.70 9.48
C LEU A 85 -1.73 -5.00 10.86
N THR A 86 -2.24 -4.36 11.92
CA THR A 86 -1.67 -4.40 13.28
C THR A 86 -1.55 -5.79 13.91
N PRO A 87 -2.42 -6.79 13.64
CA PRO A 87 -2.25 -8.12 14.24
C PRO A 87 -0.96 -8.82 13.80
N GLU A 88 -0.52 -8.60 12.56
CA GLU A 88 0.69 -9.19 11.98
C GLU A 88 1.86 -8.22 11.91
N TRP A 89 1.60 -6.91 11.92
CA TRP A 89 2.61 -5.88 11.77
C TRP A 89 2.40 -4.73 12.77
N PRO A 90 2.93 -4.84 14.00
CA PRO A 90 2.70 -3.88 15.08
C PRO A 90 3.09 -2.43 14.76
N GLN A 91 4.04 -2.21 13.84
CA GLN A 91 4.39 -0.86 13.38
C GLN A 91 3.18 -0.09 12.82
N ALA A 92 2.24 -0.80 12.20
CA ALA A 92 1.06 -0.21 11.57
C ALA A 92 0.14 0.51 12.55
N GLN A 93 0.29 0.33 13.87
CA GLN A 93 -0.53 1.03 14.87
C GLN A 93 -0.26 2.55 14.91
N ALA A 94 0.88 2.97 14.38
CA ALA A 94 1.30 4.38 14.37
C ALA A 94 0.80 5.16 13.13
N PHE A 95 0.01 4.51 12.27
CA PHE A 95 -0.51 5.06 11.02
C PHE A 95 -2.02 4.82 10.92
#